data_AF-A0A942P0T0-F1
#
_entry.id   AF-A0A942P0T0-F1
#
_cell.length_a   1.000
_cell.length_b   1.000
_cell.length_c   1.000
_cell.angle_alpha   90.00
_cell.angle_beta   90.00
_cell.angle_gamma   90.00
#
_symmetry.space_group_name_H-M   'P 1'
#
loop_
_entity.id
_entity.type
_entity.pdbx_description
1 polymer ?
#
loop_
_entity_poly.entity_id
_entity_poly.type
_entity_poly.pdbx_seq_one_letter_code
_entity_poly.pdbx_strand_id
1 'polypeptide(L)'
;MNSSKTVILAIIGVVAIVIMILVIQLLLRKLKMKSEQEGRLKNSYGVLFATLFIAATITMGRSIAISGEAIDNIYKNISTNIIGEVAKTASLFIGLSAFWFIVWYFVANLLAVTILGNRKDQNEMESDNVSYFLIKGVLIIGFILCLLPAFEIILRTFMPNVQTPFYH
;
A
#
# COMPACT_ATOMS: atom_id res chain seq x y z
N MET A 1 26.46 -9.03 -6.42
CA MET A 1 25.09 -9.45 -6.04
C MET A 1 24.35 -8.38 -5.25
N ASN A 2 24.95 -7.81 -4.19
CA ASN A 2 24.30 -6.75 -3.39
C ASN A 2 23.93 -5.50 -4.19
N SER A 3 24.83 -4.98 -5.05
CA SER A 3 24.52 -3.78 -5.85
C SER A 3 23.38 -4.00 -6.86
N SER A 4 23.34 -5.15 -7.52
CA SER A 4 22.25 -5.52 -8.46
C SER A 4 20.90 -5.66 -7.74
N LYS A 5 20.89 -6.29 -6.56
CA LYS A 5 19.70 -6.41 -5.72
C LYS A 5 19.16 -5.03 -5.30
N THR A 6 20.04 -4.12 -4.88
CA THR A 6 19.65 -2.76 -4.50
C THR A 6 19.03 -2.00 -5.67
N VAL A 7 19.60 -2.11 -6.87
CA VAL A 7 19.04 -1.47 -8.08
C VAL A 7 17.66 -2.04 -8.40
N ILE A 8 17.48 -3.36 -8.34
CA ILE A 8 16.19 -4.01 -8.56
C ILE A 8 15.15 -3.53 -7.53
N LEU A 9 15.50 -3.51 -6.25
CA LEU A 9 14.59 -3.05 -5.19
C LEU A 9 14.24 -1.57 -5.34
N ALA A 10 15.17 -0.74 -5.79
CA ALA A 10 14.90 0.67 -6.09
C ALA A 10 13.87 0.81 -7.22
N ILE A 11 14.01 0.05 -8.31
CA ILE A 11 13.04 0.03 -9.41
C ILE A 11 11.67 -0.43 -8.93
N ILE A 12 11.62 -1.54 -8.17
CA ILE A 12 10.39 -2.05 -7.56
C ILE A 12 9.74 -0.97 -6.69
N GLY A 13 10.54 -0.27 -5.87
CA GLY A 13 10.06 0.81 -5.01
C GLY A 13 9.45 1.98 -5.77
N VAL A 14 10.09 2.43 -6.86
CA VAL A 14 9.55 3.51 -7.71
C VAL A 14 8.23 3.08 -8.34
N VAL A 15 8.16 1.89 -8.94
CA VAL A 15 6.94 1.36 -9.55
C VAL A 15 5.82 1.23 -8.52
N ALA A 16 6.17 0.74 -7.32
CA ALA A 16 5.23 0.60 -6.22
C ALA A 16 4.65 1.96 -5.77
N ILE A 17 5.48 3.00 -5.64
CA ILE A 17 5.02 4.35 -5.30
C ILE A 17 4.06 4.88 -6.36
N VAL A 18 4.38 4.75 -7.65
CA VAL A 18 3.51 5.20 -8.75
C VAL A 18 2.15 4.51 -8.67
N ILE A 19 2.13 3.18 -8.49
CA ILE A 19 0.89 2.42 -8.35
C ILE A 19 0.09 2.88 -7.14
N MET A 20 0.72 3.10 -5.98
CA MET A 20 0.01 3.57 -4.79
C MET A 20 -0.57 4.98 -4.97
N ILE A 21 0.14 5.89 -5.64
CA ILE A 21 -0.40 7.22 -5.97
C ILE A 21 -1.64 7.08 -6.85
N LEU A 22 -1.60 6.22 -7.87
CA LEU A 22 -2.76 5.96 -8.75
C LEU A 22 -3.95 5.38 -7.97
N VAL A 23 -3.70 4.44 -7.05
CA VAL A 23 -4.73 3.88 -6.18
C VAL A 23 -5.35 4.96 -5.29
N ILE A 24 -4.53 5.80 -4.65
CA ILE A 24 -5.02 6.90 -3.80
C ILE A 24 -5.84 7.90 -4.63
N GLN A 25 -5.37 8.26 -5.83
CA GLN A 25 -6.11 9.14 -6.72
C GLN A 25 -7.45 8.54 -7.15
N LEU A 26 -7.51 7.23 -7.38
CA LEU A 26 -8.74 6.51 -7.70
C LEU A 26 -9.72 6.55 -6.52
N LEU A 27 -9.25 6.29 -5.29
CA LEU A 27 -10.08 6.33 -4.08
C LEU A 27 -10.63 7.74 -3.81
N LEU A 28 -9.81 8.77 -4.05
CA LEU A 28 -10.16 10.17 -3.81
C LEU A 28 -10.85 10.87 -4.99
N ARG A 29 -11.04 10.20 -6.13
CA ARG A 29 -11.54 10.81 -7.37
C ARG A 29 -12.80 11.65 -7.19
N LYS A 30 -13.77 11.15 -6.42
CA LYS A 30 -15.04 11.84 -6.15
C LYS A 30 -14.86 13.11 -5.33
N LEU A 31 -13.91 13.12 -4.39
CA LEU A 31 -13.61 14.28 -3.54
C LEU A 31 -12.78 15.32 -4.31
N LYS A 32 -11.84 14.86 -5.14
CA LYS A 32 -11.01 15.71 -6.00
C LYS A 32 -11.84 16.49 -7.03
N MET A 33 -12.74 15.83 -7.76
CA MET A 33 -13.57 16.48 -8.78
C MET A 33 -14.41 17.63 -8.20
N LYS A 34 -14.83 17.54 -6.94
CA LYS A 34 -15.60 18.58 -6.26
C LYS A 34 -14.72 19.73 -5.74
N SER A 35 -13.54 19.43 -5.20
CA SER A 35 -12.56 20.45 -4.78
C SER A 35 -12.04 21.27 -5.96
N GLU A 36 -11.86 20.66 -7.14
CA GLU A 36 -11.40 21.36 -8.35
C GLU A 36 -12.46 22.33 -8.91
N GLN A 37 -13.75 22.03 -8.75
CA GLN A 37 -14.84 22.94 -9.12
C GLN A 37 -14.82 24.24 -8.30
N GLU A 38 -14.31 24.20 -7.07
CA GLU A 38 -14.17 25.37 -6.19
C GLU A 38 -12.83 26.12 -6.40
N GLY A 39 -11.98 25.66 -7.33
CA GLY A 39 -10.75 26.35 -7.74
C GLY A 39 -9.61 26.36 -6.71
N ARG A 40 -9.75 25.67 -5.57
CA ARG A 40 -8.71 25.56 -4.53
C ARG A 40 -8.66 24.16 -3.93
N LEU A 41 -7.44 23.66 -3.71
CA LEU A 41 -7.19 22.46 -2.90
C LEU A 41 -7.48 22.78 -1.43
N LYS A 42 -8.46 22.08 -0.85
CA LYS A 42 -8.80 22.23 0.57
C LYS A 42 -7.77 21.55 1.47
N ASN A 43 -7.55 22.10 2.66
CA ASN A 43 -6.59 21.54 3.63
C ASN A 43 -7.02 20.14 4.09
N SER A 44 -8.32 19.95 4.30
CA SER A 44 -8.95 18.66 4.57
C SER A 44 -8.64 17.58 3.52
N TYR A 45 -8.62 17.92 2.24
CA TYR A 45 -8.20 17.01 1.17
C TYR A 45 -6.73 16.64 1.31
N GLY A 46 -5.87 17.63 1.56
CA GLY A 46 -4.44 17.42 1.79
C GLY A 46 -4.17 16.47 2.95
N VAL A 47 -4.88 16.64 4.08
CA VAL A 47 -4.77 15.76 5.25
C VAL A 47 -5.21 14.34 4.92
N LEU A 48 -6.33 14.16 4.23
CA LEU A 48 -6.79 12.83 3.84
C LEU A 48 -5.80 12.16 2.88
N PHE A 49 -5.31 12.90 1.87
CA PHE A 49 -4.30 12.40 0.94
C PHE A 49 -3.01 11.99 1.66
N ALA A 50 -2.48 12.86 2.52
CA ALA A 50 -1.27 12.57 3.29
C ALA A 50 -1.44 11.33 4.17
N THR A 51 -2.59 11.19 4.81
CA THR A 51 -2.88 10.02 5.63
C THR A 51 -2.91 8.73 4.80
N LEU A 52 -3.62 8.73 3.68
CA LEU A 52 -3.65 7.58 2.79
C LEU A 52 -2.27 7.25 2.23
N PHE A 53 -1.45 8.26 1.95
CA PHE A 53 -0.09 8.08 1.50
C PHE A 53 0.81 7.44 2.58
N ILE A 54 0.69 7.88 3.83
CA ILE A 54 1.42 7.27 4.96
C ILE A 54 1.01 5.80 5.11
N ALA A 55 -0.29 5.52 5.14
CA ALA A 55 -0.83 4.18 5.28
C ALA A 55 -0.42 3.25 4.10
N ALA A 56 -0.44 3.78 2.88
CA ALA A 56 0.06 3.11 1.70
C ALA A 56 1.56 2.78 1.80
N THR A 57 2.36 3.75 2.26
CA THR A 57 3.81 3.60 2.42
C THR A 57 4.16 2.55 3.46
N ILE A 58 3.42 2.47 4.57
CA ILE A 58 3.59 1.41 5.58
C ILE A 58 3.36 0.03 4.97
N THR A 59 2.24 -0.14 4.27
CA THR A 59 1.86 -1.42 3.64
C THR A 59 2.89 -1.83 2.59
N MET A 60 3.27 -0.90 1.72
CA MET A 60 4.19 -1.15 0.61
C MET A 60 5.64 -1.32 1.07
N GLY A 61 6.07 -0.55 2.08
CA GLY A 61 7.38 -0.69 2.69
C GLY A 61 7.61 -2.10 3.21
N ARG A 62 6.57 -2.72 3.80
CA ARG A 62 6.66 -4.11 4.24
C ARG A 62 6.76 -5.10 3.08
N SER A 63 6.02 -4.86 2.01
CA SER A 63 6.09 -5.65 0.78
C SER A 63 7.46 -5.60 0.10
N ILE A 64 8.09 -4.42 0.06
CA ILE A 64 9.44 -4.23 -0.48
C ILE A 64 10.48 -4.97 0.39
N ALA A 65 10.34 -4.93 1.71
CA ALA A 65 11.23 -5.67 2.61
C ALA A 65 11.17 -7.19 2.33
N ILE A 66 9.97 -7.76 2.24
CA ILE A 66 9.77 -9.19 1.93
C ILE A 66 10.21 -9.50 0.48
N SER A 67 10.02 -8.57 -0.46
CA SER A 67 10.57 -8.71 -1.83
C SER A 67 12.08 -8.88 -1.81
N GLY A 68 12.78 -8.17 -0.92
CA GLY A 68 14.22 -8.31 -0.74
C GLY A 68 14.64 -9.71 -0.32
N GLU A 69 13.87 -10.35 0.56
CA GLU A 69 14.10 -11.75 0.95
C GLU A 69 13.75 -12.71 -0.19
N ALA A 70 12.65 -12.46 -0.90
CA ALA A 70 12.21 -13.28 -2.03
C ALA A 70 13.23 -13.28 -3.18
N ILE A 71 13.84 -12.12 -3.47
CA ILE A 71 14.91 -12.00 -4.47
C ILE A 71 16.11 -12.87 -4.09
N ASP A 72 16.50 -12.91 -2.81
CA ASP A 72 17.60 -13.78 -2.36
C ASP A 72 17.29 -15.25 -2.58
N ASN A 73 16.04 -15.68 -2.35
CA ASN A 73 15.61 -17.05 -2.62
C ASN A 73 15.66 -17.38 -4.12
N ILE A 74 15.25 -16.45 -4.99
CA ILE A 74 15.31 -16.64 -6.45
C ILE A 74 16.76 -16.81 -6.90
N TYR A 75 17.68 -15.98 -6.41
CA TYR A 75 19.10 -16.10 -6.73
C TYR A 75 19.71 -17.44 -6.28
N LYS A 76 19.21 -18.03 -5.19
CA LYS A 76 19.66 -19.34 -4.69
C LYS A 76 19.15 -20.53 -5.50
N ASN A 77 18.05 -20.38 -6.23
CA ASN A 77 17.37 -21.49 -6.92
C ASN A 77 17.92 -21.84 -8.31
N ILE A 78 19.08 -21.30 -8.74
CA ILE A 78 19.72 -21.57 -10.05
C ILE A 78 18.71 -21.51 -11.22
N SER A 79 17.77 -20.56 -11.19
CA SER A 79 16.80 -20.40 -12.28
C SER A 79 17.50 -19.85 -13.53
N THR A 80 17.21 -20.39 -14.70
CA THR A 80 17.73 -19.90 -15.99
C THR A 80 17.20 -18.49 -16.36
N ASN A 81 16.09 -18.04 -15.75
CA ASN A 81 15.51 -16.71 -15.97
C ASN A 81 15.24 -15.95 -14.65
N ILE A 82 16.31 -15.49 -14.01
CA ILE A 82 16.24 -14.74 -12.75
C ILE A 82 15.40 -13.45 -12.89
N ILE A 83 15.56 -12.71 -13.99
CA ILE A 83 14.87 -11.42 -14.19
C ILE A 83 13.36 -11.63 -14.29
N GLY A 84 12.91 -12.65 -15.03
CA GLY A 84 11.50 -12.97 -15.17
C GLY A 84 10.84 -13.37 -13.85
N GLU A 85 11.49 -14.20 -13.05
CA GLU A 85 10.97 -14.62 -11.74
C GLU A 85 10.91 -13.46 -10.73
N VAL A 86 11.91 -12.58 -10.75
CA VAL A 86 11.92 -11.37 -9.93
C VAL A 86 10.77 -10.43 -10.33
N ALA A 87 10.56 -10.20 -11.63
CA ALA A 87 9.47 -9.35 -12.12
C ALA A 87 8.08 -9.92 -11.77
N LYS A 88 7.90 -11.24 -11.93
CA LYS A 88 6.67 -11.94 -11.55
C LYS A 88 6.40 -11.83 -10.04
N THR A 89 7.42 -12.06 -9.22
CA THR A 89 7.27 -11.97 -7.75
C THR A 89 6.98 -10.54 -7.31
N ALA A 90 7.71 -9.56 -7.85
CA ALA A 90 7.51 -8.15 -7.54
C ALA A 90 6.11 -7.65 -7.95
N SER A 91 5.63 -8.01 -9.14
CA SER A 91 4.28 -7.65 -9.59
C SER A 91 3.20 -8.26 -8.72
N LEU A 92 3.35 -9.52 -8.29
CA LEU A 92 2.43 -10.15 -7.36
C LEU A 92 2.41 -9.42 -6.02
N PHE A 93 3.58 -9.10 -5.46
CA PHE A 93 3.70 -8.44 -4.16
C PHE A 93 3.13 -7.02 -4.19
N ILE A 94 3.42 -6.24 -5.23
CA ILE A 94 2.84 -4.90 -5.42
C ILE A 94 1.32 -4.98 -5.58
N GLY A 95 0.84 -5.90 -6.44
CA GLY A 95 -0.60 -6.09 -6.67
C GLY A 95 -1.34 -6.48 -5.40
N LEU A 96 -0.77 -7.39 -4.61
CA LEU A 96 -1.34 -7.82 -3.34
C LEU A 96 -1.33 -6.69 -2.31
N SER A 97 -0.26 -5.89 -2.23
CA SER A 97 -0.21 -4.69 -1.38
C SER A 97 -1.28 -3.68 -1.74
N ALA A 98 -1.43 -3.38 -3.03
CA ALA A 98 -2.44 -2.44 -3.51
C ALA A 98 -3.85 -2.94 -3.19
N PHE A 99 -4.12 -4.23 -3.46
CA PHE A 99 -5.41 -4.85 -3.15
C PHE A 99 -5.70 -4.84 -1.64
N TRP A 100 -4.73 -5.23 -0.81
CA TRP A 100 -4.82 -5.20 0.65
C TRP A 100 -5.15 -3.80 1.15
N PHE A 101 -4.44 -2.79 0.67
CA PHE A 101 -4.68 -1.40 1.03
C PHE A 101 -6.11 -0.93 0.66
N ILE A 102 -6.59 -1.27 -0.54
CA ILE A 102 -7.95 -0.92 -0.99
C ILE A 102 -9.01 -1.56 -0.10
N VAL A 103 -8.90 -2.87 0.16
CA VAL A 103 -9.86 -3.60 0.98
C VAL A 103 -9.95 -3.00 2.37
N TRP A 104 -8.81 -2.76 3.02
CA TRP A 104 -8.80 -2.25 4.38
C TRP A 104 -9.12 -0.77 4.48
N TYR A 105 -8.89 0.02 3.43
CA TYR A 105 -9.45 1.37 3.33
C TYR A 105 -10.97 1.37 3.44
N PHE A 106 -11.67 0.47 2.72
CA PHE A 106 -13.12 0.37 2.79
C PHE A 106 -13.61 -0.10 4.17
N VAL A 107 -12.96 -1.11 4.75
CA VAL A 107 -13.31 -1.58 6.10
C VAL A 107 -13.07 -0.49 7.14
N ALA A 108 -11.93 0.20 7.10
CA ALA A 108 -11.65 1.29 8.02
C ALA A 108 -12.65 2.45 7.87
N ASN A 109 -13.10 2.74 6.65
CA ASN A 109 -14.18 3.71 6.41
C ASN A 109 -15.52 3.27 7.04
N LEU A 110 -15.88 1.99 6.96
CA LEU A 110 -17.07 1.46 7.61
C LEU A 110 -16.96 1.55 9.14
N LEU A 111 -15.79 1.22 9.68
CA LEU A 111 -15.52 1.35 11.12
C LEU A 111 -15.51 2.82 11.56
N ALA A 112 -15.05 3.75 10.73
CA ALA A 112 -15.06 5.17 11.07
C ALA A 112 -16.49 5.70 11.33
N VAL A 113 -17.52 5.09 10.73
CA VAL A 113 -18.93 5.45 10.99
C VAL A 113 -19.33 5.18 12.45
N THR A 114 -18.74 4.19 13.12
CA THR A 114 -19.08 3.91 14.53
C THR A 114 -18.56 4.97 15.49
N ILE A 115 -17.48 5.67 15.11
CA ILE A 115 -16.83 6.70 15.94
C ILE A 115 -17.30 8.11 15.55
N LEU A 116 -17.36 8.39 14.24
CA LEU A 116 -17.67 9.72 13.72
C LEU A 116 -19.17 9.91 13.37
N GLY A 117 -19.94 8.82 13.38
CA GLY A 117 -21.34 8.79 12.94
C GLY A 117 -21.48 8.74 11.42
N ASN A 118 -22.73 8.76 10.93
CA ASN A 118 -23.06 8.69 9.50
C ASN A 118 -22.86 10.04 8.78
N ARG A 119 -21.67 10.61 8.90
CA ARG A 119 -21.26 11.86 8.24
C ARG A 119 -20.82 11.56 6.82
N LYS A 120 -21.24 12.40 5.86
CA LYS A 120 -20.82 12.29 4.47
C LYS A 120 -19.49 13.03 4.29
N ASP A 121 -18.44 12.31 3.86
CA ASP A 121 -17.13 12.90 3.59
C ASP A 121 -17.17 14.12 2.67
N GLN A 122 -18.12 14.15 1.72
CA GLN A 122 -18.29 15.30 0.83
C GLN A 122 -18.69 16.58 1.59
N ASN A 123 -19.59 16.47 2.56
CA ASN A 123 -20.07 17.62 3.34
C ASN A 123 -18.98 18.12 4.30
N GLU A 124 -18.27 17.18 4.93
CA GLU A 124 -17.16 17.53 5.83
C GLU A 124 -15.99 18.18 5.06
N MET A 125 -15.74 17.72 3.83
CA MET A 125 -14.78 18.33 2.89
C MET A 125 -15.24 19.72 2.45
N GLU A 126 -16.54 19.93 2.22
CA GLU A 126 -17.09 21.25 1.91
C GLU A 126 -16.80 22.27 3.00
N SER A 127 -16.99 21.88 4.26
CA SER A 127 -16.70 22.70 5.44
C SER A 127 -15.21 22.82 5.80
N ASP A 128 -14.31 22.24 5.00
CA ASP A 128 -12.87 22.12 5.28
C ASP A 128 -12.56 21.59 6.70
N ASN A 129 -13.33 20.60 7.15
CA ASN A 129 -13.20 20.08 8.52
C ASN A 129 -11.96 19.18 8.66
N VAL A 130 -10.81 19.81 8.91
CA VAL A 130 -9.51 19.14 9.05
C VAL A 130 -9.55 18.10 10.18
N SER A 131 -10.18 18.42 11.32
CA SER A 131 -10.25 17.53 12.48
C SER A 131 -10.94 16.20 12.17
N TYR A 132 -12.03 16.24 11.39
CA TYR A 132 -12.72 15.04 10.95
C TYR A 132 -11.79 14.11 10.15
N PHE A 133 -11.08 14.65 9.15
CA PHE A 133 -10.17 13.86 8.33
C PHE A 133 -8.91 13.41 9.07
N LEU A 134 -8.47 14.16 10.07
CA LEU A 134 -7.35 13.77 10.94
C LEU A 134 -7.73 12.56 11.79
N ILE A 135 -8.88 12.60 12.49
CA ILE A 135 -9.36 11.47 13.30
C ILE A 135 -9.58 10.24 12.42
N LYS A 136 -10.28 10.43 11.30
CA LYS A 136 -10.49 9.36 10.31
C LYS A 136 -9.17 8.79 9.81
N GLY A 137 -8.20 9.66 9.57
CA GLY A 137 -6.89 9.26 9.09
C GLY A 137 -6.09 8.43 10.10
N VAL A 138 -6.07 8.85 11.36
CA VAL A 138 -5.45 8.10 12.47
C VAL A 138 -6.08 6.72 12.60
N LEU A 139 -7.41 6.60 12.47
CA LEU A 139 -8.09 5.31 12.48
C LEU A 139 -7.64 4.40 11.33
N ILE A 140 -7.52 4.93 10.11
CA ILE A 140 -7.05 4.16 8.94
C ILE A 140 -5.61 3.67 9.17
N ILE A 141 -4.71 4.55 9.61
CA ILE A 141 -3.31 4.19 9.88
C ILE A 141 -3.23 3.13 10.98
N GLY A 142 -3.90 3.35 12.11
CA GLY A 142 -3.89 2.42 13.25
C GLY A 142 -4.42 1.05 12.85
N PHE A 143 -5.49 1.01 12.07
CA PHE A 143 -6.09 -0.23 11.59
C PHE A 143 -5.16 -1.00 10.63
N ILE A 144 -4.50 -0.31 9.70
CA ILE A 144 -3.50 -0.93 8.81
C ILE A 144 -2.31 -1.47 9.59
N LEU A 145 -1.84 -0.75 10.62
CA LEU A 145 -0.75 -1.22 11.48
C LEU A 145 -1.13 -2.48 12.26
N CYS A 146 -2.34 -2.56 12.80
CA CYS A 146 -2.82 -3.75 13.52
C CYS A 146 -2.87 -4.99 12.62
N LEU A 147 -3.16 -4.82 11.33
CA LEU A 147 -3.30 -5.92 10.37
C LEU A 147 -2.01 -6.22 9.60
N LEU A 148 -0.95 -5.43 9.81
CA LEU A 148 0.33 -5.62 9.14
C LEU A 148 0.94 -7.02 9.37
N PRO A 149 0.89 -7.63 10.57
CA PRO A 149 1.40 -8.99 10.75
C PRO A 149 0.65 -10.04 9.91
N ALA A 150 -0.68 -9.90 9.78
CA ALA A 150 -1.48 -10.78 8.94
C ALA A 150 -1.10 -10.62 7.46
N PHE A 151 -0.89 -9.38 7.03
CA PHE A 151 -0.43 -9.08 5.67
C PHE A 151 0.92 -9.75 5.35
N GLU A 152 1.86 -9.71 6.29
CA GLU A 152 3.17 -10.35 6.12
C GLU A 152 3.06 -11.86 5.94
N ILE A 153 2.23 -12.53 6.74
CA ILE A 153 2.01 -13.98 6.64
C ILE A 153 1.48 -14.31 5.23
N ILE A 154 0.54 -13.51 4.73
CA ILE A 154 -0.02 -13.68 3.39
C ILE A 154 1.09 -13.51 2.33
N LEU A 155 1.88 -12.43 2.38
CA LEU A 155 2.98 -12.21 1.44
C LEU A 155 4.01 -13.36 1.46
N ARG A 156 4.37 -13.83 2.66
CA ARG A 156 5.33 -14.93 2.84
C ARG A 156 4.82 -16.26 2.28
N THR A 157 3.51 -16.45 2.18
CA THR A 157 2.92 -17.64 1.53
C THR A 157 3.24 -17.70 0.04
N PHE A 158 3.49 -16.55 -0.59
CA PHE A 158 3.88 -16.44 -2.01
C PHE A 158 5.40 -16.33 -2.20
N MET A 159 6.19 -16.57 -1.15
CA MET A 159 7.65 -16.50 -1.23
C MET A 159 8.20 -17.68 -2.04
N PRO A 160 9.18 -17.46 -2.92
CA PRO A 160 9.79 -18.53 -3.70
C PRO A 160 10.46 -19.57 -2.77
N ASN A 161 10.05 -20.83 -2.91
CA ASN A 161 10.61 -21.95 -2.13
C ASN A 161 12.02 -22.26 -2.59
N VAL A 162 12.99 -22.28 -1.69
CA VAL A 162 14.33 -22.80 -1.98
C VAL A 162 14.28 -24.31 -1.86
N GLN A 163 14.59 -25.04 -2.94
CA GLN A 163 14.82 -26.48 -2.82
C GLN A 163 16.13 -26.67 -2.05
N THR A 164 16.03 -26.98 -0.76
CA THR A 164 17.19 -27.50 -0.05
C THR A 164 17.47 -28.89 -0.61
N PRO A 165 18.68 -29.19 -1.12
CA PRO A 165 19.03 -30.56 -1.43
C PRO A 165 19.07 -31.30 -0.10
N PHE A 166 17.98 -32.00 0.23
CA PHE A 166 18.07 -33.05 1.23
C PHE A 166 19.02 -34.09 0.63
N TYR A 167 20.22 -34.21 1.22
CA TYR A 167 21.07 -35.37 1.01
C TYR A 167 20.25 -36.58 1.50
N HIS A 168 19.68 -37.33 0.56
CA HIS A 168 19.21 -38.69 0.76
C HIS A 168 20.22 -39.65 0.14
#